data_AF-A0A6I1MS85-F1
#
_entry.id   AF-A0A6I1MS85-F1
#
_cell.length_a   1.000
_cell.length_b   1.000
_cell.length_c   1.000
_cell.angle_alpha   90.00
_cell.angle_beta   90.00
_cell.angle_gamma   90.00
#
_symmetry.space_group_name_H-M   'P 1'
#
loop_
_entity.id
_entity.type
_entity.pdbx_description
1 polymer ?
#
loop_
_entity_poly.entity_id
_entity_poly.type
_entity_poly.pdbx_seq_one_letter_code
_entity_poly.pdbx_strand_id
1 'polypeptide(L)' 'MYEKLKHFIEKYKELFSSDFIDNFSKKSKFTKRKGKISADKFMAFSIFFDEDLCIKSLSSLCARLEVQFGIIISP' A
#
# COMPACT_ATOMS: atom_id res chain seq x y z
N MET A 1 -23.66 -8.52 5.15
CA MET A 1 -22.76 -7.88 4.14
C MET A 1 -21.93 -6.76 4.77
N TYR A 2 -22.53 -5.91 5.62
CA TYR A 2 -21.82 -4.83 6.33
C TYR A 2 -20.74 -5.28 7.34
N GLU A 3 -20.95 -6.37 8.09
CA GLU A 3 -19.96 -6.85 9.08
C GLU A 3 -18.62 -7.23 8.46
N LYS A 4 -18.63 -7.92 7.30
CA LYS A 4 -17.41 -8.25 6.57
C LYS A 4 -16.68 -7.00 6.08
N LEU A 5 -17.42 -6.03 5.54
CA LEU A 5 -16.86 -4.77 5.06
C LEU A 5 -16.26 -3.96 6.21
N LYS A 6 -16.96 -3.89 7.35
CA LYS A 6 -16.50 -3.20 8.56
C LYS A 6 -15.23 -3.84 9.11
N HIS A 7 -15.20 -5.17 9.19
CA HIS A 7 -14.00 -5.91 9.59
C HIS A 7 -12.82 -5.66 8.64
N PHE A 8 -13.06 -5.62 7.33
CA PHE A 8 -12.04 -5.27 6.34
C PHE A 8 -11.50 -3.86 6.53
N ILE A 9 -12.38 -2.87 6.76
CA ILE A 9 -11.99 -1.47 7.00
C ILE A 9 -11.14 -1.35 8.28
N GLU A 10 -11.54 -2.02 9.36
CA GLU A 10 -10.78 -2.04 10.62
C GLU A 10 -9.40 -2.66 10.42
N LYS A 11 -9.32 -3.81 9.74
CA LYS A 11 -8.04 -4.46 9.42
C LYS A 11 -7.16 -3.61 8.50
N TYR A 12 -7.75 -2.93 7.53
CA TYR A 12 -7.03 -2.00 6.67
C TYR A 12 -6.45 -0.83 7.47
N LYS A 13 -7.25 -0.22 8.35
CA LYS A 13 -6.77 0.85 9.22
C LYS A 13 -5.64 0.39 10.14
N GLU A 14 -5.71 -0.84 10.64
CA GLU A 14 -4.67 -1.42 11.49
C GLU A 14 -3.37 -1.63 10.71
N LEU A 15 -3.44 -2.30 9.55
CA LEU A 15 -2.29 -2.67 8.71
C LEU A 15 -1.67 -1.49 7.94
N PHE A 16 -2.44 -0.44 7.66
CA PHE A 16 -1.98 0.73 6.93
C PHE A 16 -2.00 2.01 7.79
N SER A 17 -2.09 1.87 9.11
CA SER A 17 -1.87 2.99 10.03
C SER A 17 -0.44 3.53 9.86
N SER A 18 -0.27 4.85 10.02
CA SER A 18 1.06 5.47 9.94
C SER A 18 2.04 4.83 10.93
N ASP A 19 1.56 4.50 12.14
CA ASP A 19 2.37 3.86 13.18
C ASP A 19 2.83 2.46 12.78
N PHE A 20 1.95 1.67 12.19
CA PHE A 20 2.31 0.35 11.67
C PHE A 20 3.31 0.47 10.53
N ILE A 21 3.06 1.36 9.56
CA ILE A 21 3.93 1.57 8.41
C ILE A 21 5.32 2.05 8.86
N ASP A 22 5.41 3.00 9.78
CA ASP A 22 6.69 3.50 10.30
C ASP A 22 7.45 2.44 11.12
N ASN A 23 6.75 1.59 11.89
CA ASN A 23 7.38 0.46 12.58
C ASN A 23 7.83 -0.64 11.61
N PHE A 24 7.02 -0.93 10.59
CA PHE A 24 7.34 -1.89 9.55
C PHE A 24 8.52 -1.42 8.69
N SER A 25 8.60 -0.13 8.35
CA SER A 25 9.70 0.45 7.58
C SER A 25 11.03 0.33 8.34
N LYS A 26 11.01 0.59 9.66
CA LYS A 26 12.18 0.39 10.54
C LYS A 26 12.63 -1.07 10.55
N LYS A 27 11.70 -2.02 10.71
CA LYS A 27 12.01 -3.47 10.73
C LYS A 27 12.54 -3.98 9.39
N SER A 28 11.94 -3.56 8.28
CA SER A 28 12.31 -3.97 6.92
C SER A 28 13.56 -3.27 6.38
N LYS A 29 14.20 -2.39 7.19
CA LYS A 29 15.31 -1.50 6.79
C LYS A 29 14.95 -0.57 5.63
N PHE A 30 13.65 -0.39 5.36
CA PHE A 30 13.16 0.56 4.38
C PHE A 30 13.31 1.98 4.96
N THR A 31 14.39 2.65 4.58
CA THR A 31 14.71 3.98 5.11
C THR A 31 13.86 5.01 4.37
N LYS A 32 12.96 5.68 5.09
CA LYS A 32 12.14 6.79 4.56
C LYS A 32 13.10 7.84 3.97
N ARG A 33 13.01 8.09 2.66
CA ARG A 33 13.85 9.12 2.01
C ARG A 33 13.50 10.47 2.63
N LYS A 34 14.51 11.23 3.05
CA LYS A 34 14.35 12.64 3.46
C LYS A 34 14.11 13.50 2.22
N GLY A 35 12.92 13.38 1.61
CA GLY A 35 12.49 14.21 0.50
C GLY A 35 11.81 15.49 0.98
N LYS A 36 11.68 16.48 0.09
CA LYS A 36 10.90 17.72 0.35
C LYS A 36 9.39 17.45 0.45
N ILE A 37 8.94 16.30 -0.02
CA ILE A 37 7.53 15.91 -0.09
C ILE A 37 7.29 14.82 0.96
N SER A 38 6.37 15.08 1.89
CA SER A 38 5.89 14.08 2.85
C SER A 38 4.98 13.05 2.15
N ALA A 39 4.81 11.88 2.74
CA ALA A 39 3.91 10.85 2.21
C ALA A 39 2.50 11.39 1.97
N ASP A 40 1.96 12.17 2.92
CA ASP A 40 0.62 12.78 2.79
C ASP A 40 0.53 13.76 1.63
N LYS A 41 1.57 14.59 1.44
CA LYS A 41 1.62 15.53 0.31
C LYS A 41 1.72 14.78 -1.01
N PHE A 42 2.52 13.71 -1.07
CA PHE A 42 2.64 12.87 -2.26
C PHE A 42 1.31 12.19 -2.61
N MET A 43 0.61 11.66 -1.61
CA MET A 43 -0.71 11.07 -1.78
C MET A 43 -1.72 12.11 -2.29
N ALA A 44 -1.78 13.29 -1.68
CA ALA A 44 -2.64 14.38 -2.14
C ALA A 44 -2.34 14.82 -3.57
N PHE A 45 -1.06 14.92 -3.94
CA PHE A 45 -0.64 15.22 -5.31
C PHE A 45 -1.13 14.17 -6.30
N SER A 46 -1.06 12.89 -5.94
CA SER A 46 -1.42 11.82 -6.86
C SER A 46 -2.93 11.70 -7.04
N ILE A 47 -3.70 11.94 -5.97
CA ILE A 47 -5.16 12.13 -6.04
C ILE A 47 -5.49 13.33 -6.95
N PHE A 48 -4.76 14.44 -6.83
CA PHE A 48 -4.97 15.63 -7.64
C PHE A 48 -4.71 15.41 -9.13
N PHE A 49 -3.70 14.59 -9.47
CA PHE A 49 -3.36 14.27 -10.87
C PHE A 49 -4.16 13.10 -11.46
N ASP A 50 -5.11 12.52 -10.72
CA ASP A 50 -5.82 11.29 -11.09
C ASP A 50 -4.87 10.15 -11.49
N GLU A 51 -3.64 10.17 -10.95
CA GLU A 51 -2.66 9.11 -11.18
C GLU A 51 -2.91 7.99 -10.20
N ASP A 52 -3.27 6.82 -10.72
CA ASP A 52 -3.31 5.59 -9.94
C ASP A 52 -1.88 5.16 -9.56
N LEU A 53 -1.47 5.58 -8.35
CA LEU A 53 -0.18 5.25 -7.74
C LEU A 53 0.08 3.76 -7.61
N CYS A 54 -0.99 2.98 -7.49
CA CYS A 54 -0.92 1.61 -7.07
C CYS A 54 -1.00 0.65 -8.25
N ILE A 55 -1.60 1.01 -9.39
CA ILE A 55 -1.86 0.07 -10.50
C ILE A 55 -0.60 -0.64 -11.00
N LYS A 56 0.52 0.08 -11.14
CA LYS A 56 1.81 -0.49 -11.60
C LYS A 56 2.44 -1.38 -10.54
N SER A 57 2.40 -0.94 -9.28
CA SER A 57 2.93 -1.68 -8.14
C SER A 57 2.12 -2.95 -7.87
N LEU A 58 0.80 -2.87 -8.01
CA LEU A 58 -0.16 -3.96 -7.87
C LEU A 58 0.02 -4.97 -9.00
N SER A 59 0.09 -4.52 -10.26
CA SER A 59 0.42 -5.37 -11.41
C SER A 59 1.73 -6.13 -11.20
N SER A 60 2.76 -5.46 -10.69
CA SER A 60 4.06 -6.09 -10.42
C SER A 60 4.00 -7.10 -9.26
N LEU A 61 3.21 -6.82 -8.22
CA LEU A 61 2.98 -7.75 -7.13
C LEU A 61 2.22 -9.00 -7.60
N CYS A 62 1.13 -8.82 -8.36
CA CYS A 62 0.36 -9.92 -8.93
C CYS A 62 1.23 -10.84 -9.79
N ALA A 63 2.07 -10.26 -10.67
CA ALA A 63 3.02 -11.02 -11.47
C ALA A 63 4.05 -11.79 -10.62
N ARG A 64 4.54 -11.20 -9.52
CA ARG A 64 5.47 -11.90 -8.61
C ARG A 64 4.78 -13.03 -7.84
N LEU A 65 3.55 -12.84 -7.42
CA LEU A 65 2.76 -13.86 -6.71
C LEU A 65 2.48 -15.06 -7.60
N GLU A 66 2.18 -14.82 -8.88
CA GLU A 66 2.04 -15.87 -9.88
C GLU A 66 3.35 -16.65 -10.08
N VAL A 67 4.45 -15.95 -10.33
CA VAL A 67 5.76 -16.58 -10.61
C VAL A 67 6.32 -17.34 -9.40
N GLN A 68 6.19 -16.80 -8.18
CA GLN A 68 6.82 -17.40 -7.00
C GLN A 68 5.93 -18.39 -6.26
N PHE A 69 4.61 -18.19 -6.29
CA PHE A 69 3.68 -18.97 -5.46
C PHE A 69 2.57 -19.63 -6.28
N GLY A 70 2.52 -19.43 -7.61
CA GLY A 70 1.46 -19.96 -8.47
C GLY A 70 0.08 -19.34 -8.20
N ILE A 71 0.05 -18.21 -7.48
CA ILE A 71 -1.21 -17.56 -7.10
C ILE A 71 -1.60 -16.59 -8.21
N ILE A 72 -2.66 -16.92 -8.94
CA ILE A 72 -3.17 -16.11 -10.06
C ILE A 72 -4.21 -15.13 -9.52
N ILE A 73 -3.87 -13.83 -9.59
CA ILE A 73 -4.74 -12.74 -9.17
C ILE A 73 -4.59 -11.61 -10.18
N SER A 74 -5.68 -10.98 -10.61
CA SER A 74 -5.62 -9.80 -11.47
C SER A 74 -5.50 -8.52 -10.64
N PRO A 75 -4.66 -7.55 -11.05
CA PRO A 75 -4.63 -6.22 -10.46
C PRO A 75 -5.96 -5.46 -10.64
#